data_AF-A0A7J4RET6-F1
#
_entry.id   AF-A0A7J4RET6-F1
#
_cell.length_a   1.000
_cell.length_b   1.000
_cell.length_c   1.000
_cell.angle_alpha   90.00
_cell.angle_beta   90.00
_cell.angle_gamma   90.00
#
_symmetry.space_group_name_H-M   'P 1'
#
loop_
_entity.id
_entity.type
_entity.pdbx_description
1 polymer ?
#
loop_
_entity_poly.entity_id
_entity_poly.type
_entity_poly.pdbx_seq_one_letter_code
_entity_poly.pdbx_strand_id
1 'polypeptide(L)'
;MSVAPHRHDNDPVHGPWLVEQQRRAGQYITERQDQTEQDVLEIFENQKKIEKQNIIQDIANKNRWKDKPPEPEAARKIGSDTWNETDIDTNQYHAGRTIPSKNIAPVDRSDRAGEDIEMVTRANIKAKNADVDEDILKILENEELHQRKAKKDVWQSTVSDVLDMLDDDN
;
A
#
# COMPACT_ATOMS: atom_id res chain seq x y z
N MET A 1 -28.38 20.49 20.37
CA MET A 1 -29.19 19.47 19.66
C MET A 1 -29.72 20.11 18.37
N SER A 2 -28.88 20.25 17.34
CA SER A 2 -29.34 20.71 16.02
C SER A 2 -29.85 19.49 15.26
N VAL A 3 -31.16 19.25 15.35
CA VAL A 3 -31.83 18.20 14.57
C VAL A 3 -31.83 18.67 13.12
N ALA A 4 -31.12 17.95 12.26
CA ALA A 4 -31.01 18.22 10.83
C ALA A 4 -32.32 17.79 10.14
N PRO A 5 -33.32 18.68 9.96
CA PRO A 5 -34.68 18.27 9.64
C PRO A 5 -34.77 17.73 8.21
N HIS A 6 -33.85 18.17 7.35
CA HIS A 6 -33.71 17.74 5.95
C HIS A 6 -33.42 16.24 5.81
N ARG A 7 -33.01 15.56 6.89
CA ARG A 7 -32.79 14.11 6.90
C ARG A 7 -34.10 13.31 6.89
N HIS A 8 -35.21 13.97 7.21
CA HIS A 8 -36.53 13.36 7.36
C HIS A 8 -37.53 13.86 6.30
N ASP A 9 -37.07 14.53 5.24
CA ASP A 9 -37.92 15.03 4.15
C ASP A 9 -38.65 13.89 3.41
N ASN A 10 -38.09 12.68 3.44
CA ASN A 10 -38.68 11.49 2.84
C ASN A 10 -39.76 10.82 3.72
N ASP A 11 -40.05 11.33 4.92
CA ASP A 11 -41.09 10.78 5.79
C ASP A 11 -42.49 11.07 5.21
N PRO A 12 -43.35 10.06 4.97
CA PRO A 12 -44.64 10.26 4.32
C PRO A 12 -45.63 11.12 5.11
N VAL A 13 -45.48 11.19 6.43
CA VAL A 13 -46.43 11.86 7.34
C VAL A 13 -45.92 13.24 7.73
N HIS A 14 -44.63 13.36 8.04
CA HIS A 14 -44.02 14.55 8.61
C HIS A 14 -43.15 15.32 7.61
N GLY A 15 -42.64 14.65 6.57
CA GLY A 15 -41.76 15.25 5.55
C GLY A 15 -42.34 16.51 4.92
N PRO A 16 -43.60 16.50 4.43
CA PRO A 16 -44.22 17.70 3.85
C PRO A 16 -44.27 18.90 4.81
N TRP A 17 -44.46 18.65 6.11
CA TRP A 17 -44.51 19.71 7.12
C TRP A 17 -43.11 20.24 7.48
N LEU A 18 -42.11 19.37 7.55
CA LEU A 18 -40.71 19.75 7.79
C LEU A 18 -40.15 20.60 6.65
N VAL A 19 -40.47 20.25 5.40
CA VAL A 19 -40.10 21.04 4.22
C VAL A 19 -40.74 22.42 4.28
N GLU A 20 -42.03 22.51 4.62
CA GLU A 20 -42.73 23.79 4.73
C GLU A 20 -42.19 24.64 5.89
N GLN A 21 -41.83 24.01 7.02
CA GLN A 21 -41.20 24.68 8.15
C GLN A 21 -39.84 25.26 7.75
N GLN A 22 -39.00 24.50 7.03
CA GLN A 22 -37.71 24.97 6.51
C GLN A 22 -37.89 26.12 5.52
N ARG A 23 -38.86 26.00 4.61
CA ARG A 23 -39.18 27.04 3.63
C ARG A 23 -39.54 28.35 4.33
N ARG A 24 -40.42 28.30 5.35
CA ARG A 24 -40.80 29.48 6.14
C ARG A 24 -39.63 30.02 6.96
N ALA A 25 -38.86 29.16 7.61
CA ALA A 25 -37.67 29.57 8.35
C ALA A 25 -36.67 30.29 7.43
N GLY A 26 -36.49 29.80 6.20
CA GLY A 26 -35.66 30.42 5.16
C GLY A 26 -36.10 31.82 4.77
N GLN A 27 -37.41 32.12 4.79
CA GLN A 27 -37.94 33.45 4.50
C GLN A 27 -37.60 34.49 5.59
N TYR A 28 -37.31 34.04 6.82
CA TYR A 28 -36.91 34.91 7.92
C TYR A 28 -35.38 35.01 8.06
N ILE A 29 -34.61 34.29 7.24
CA ILE A 29 -33.16 34.46 7.16
C ILE A 29 -32.94 35.79 6.44
N THR A 30 -32.52 36.81 7.18
CA THR A 30 -32.01 38.06 6.60
C THR A 30 -30.92 37.74 5.59
N GLU A 31 -30.86 38.47 4.47
CA GLU A 31 -29.80 38.32 3.46
C GLU A 31 -28.47 38.11 4.15
N ARG A 32 -27.92 36.90 3.99
CA ARG A 32 -26.60 36.59 4.51
C ARG A 32 -25.66 37.50 3.74
N GLN A 33 -24.86 38.31 4.44
CA GLN A 33 -23.84 39.11 3.80
C GLN A 33 -23.03 38.21 2.87
N ASP A 34 -22.80 38.66 1.63
CA ASP A 34 -22.00 37.93 0.67
C ASP A 34 -20.64 37.64 1.30
N GLN A 35 -20.33 36.35 1.47
CA GLN A 35 -19.05 35.95 2.03
C GLN A 35 -17.98 36.26 1.00
N THR A 36 -17.03 37.11 1.39
CA THR A 36 -15.88 37.43 0.57
C THR A 36 -14.81 36.34 0.68
N GLU A 37 -13.87 36.29 -0.27
CA GLU A 37 -12.73 35.37 -0.18
C GLU A 37 -11.91 35.59 1.10
N GLN A 38 -11.88 36.81 1.61
CA GLN A 38 -11.20 37.18 2.85
C GLN A 38 -11.84 36.53 4.07
N ASP A 39 -13.17 36.45 4.12
CA ASP A 39 -13.90 35.77 5.21
C ASP A 39 -13.56 34.27 5.25
N VAL A 40 -13.41 33.64 4.07
CA VAL A 40 -13.02 32.23 3.96
C VAL A 40 -11.59 32.02 4.46
N LEU A 41 -10.66 32.89 4.05
CA LEU A 41 -9.27 32.83 4.51
C LEU A 41 -9.15 33.02 6.03
N GLU A 42 -9.93 33.94 6.59
CA GLU A 42 -9.96 34.17 8.04
C GLU A 42 -10.44 32.93 8.81
N ILE A 43 -11.45 32.23 8.29
CA ILE A 43 -11.92 30.97 8.88
C ILE A 43 -10.79 29.93 8.88
N PHE A 44 -10.03 29.78 7.79
CA PHE A 44 -8.93 28.82 7.73
C PHE A 44 -7.78 29.18 8.68
N GLU A 45 -7.42 30.46 8.78
CA GLU A 45 -6.41 30.92 9.74
C GLU A 45 -6.84 30.69 11.18
N ASN A 46 -8.12 30.91 11.49
CA ASN A 46 -8.67 30.62 12.81
C ASN A 46 -8.71 29.12 13.10
N GLN A 47 -9.05 28.28 12.11
CA GLN A 47 -9.02 26.83 12.24
C GLN A 47 -7.61 26.27 12.43
N LYS A 48 -6.60 26.86 11.78
CA LYS A 48 -5.20 26.47 11.92
C LYS A 48 -4.65 26.72 13.32
N LYS A 49 -5.16 27.75 14.00
CA LYS A 49 -4.80 28.08 15.40
C LYS A 49 -5.50 27.16 16.42
N ILE A 50 -6.54 26.44 16.01
CA ILE A 50 -7.24 25.50 16.90
C ILE A 50 -6.44 24.20 16.96
N GLU A 51 -5.76 23.98 18.07
CA GLU A 51 -5.19 22.67 18.40
C GLU A 51 -6.33 21.70 18.72
N LYS A 52 -6.53 20.70 17.85
CA LYS A 52 -7.52 19.65 18.07
C LYS A 52 -6.99 18.70 19.15
N GLN A 53 -7.65 18.68 20.30
CA GLN A 53 -7.35 17.72 21.36
C GLN A 53 -7.54 16.29 20.83
N ASN A 54 -6.49 15.48 20.91
CA ASN A 54 -6.53 14.09 20.49
C ASN A 54 -6.23 13.23 21.71
N ILE A 55 -7.30 12.76 22.36
CA ILE A 55 -7.26 11.98 23.61
C ILE A 55 -6.29 10.78 23.51
N ILE A 56 -6.17 10.14 22.34
CA ILE A 56 -5.23 9.04 22.12
C ILE A 56 -3.77 9.54 22.13
N GLN A 57 -3.51 10.67 21.48
CA GLN A 57 -2.17 11.28 21.48
C GLN A 57 -1.80 11.90 22.83
N ASP A 58 -2.77 12.45 23.57
CA ASP A 58 -2.56 13.22 24.79
C ASP A 58 -2.51 12.33 26.05
N ILE A 59 -3.30 11.25 26.10
CA ILE A 59 -3.42 10.37 27.28
C ILE A 59 -2.80 8.99 27.05
N ALA A 60 -2.98 8.41 25.85
CA ALA A 60 -2.55 7.03 25.59
C ALA A 60 -1.08 6.95 25.17
N ASN A 61 -0.58 7.94 24.41
CA ASN A 61 0.82 7.97 24.01
C ASN A 61 1.73 8.52 25.12
N LYS A 62 2.08 7.66 26.07
CA LYS A 62 3.06 7.95 27.14
C LYS A 62 4.52 7.82 26.66
N ASN A 63 4.76 7.78 25.35
CA ASN A 63 6.12 7.67 24.83
C ASN A 63 6.89 8.97 25.09
N ARG A 64 7.87 8.88 26.00
CA ARG A 64 8.75 9.99 26.38
C ARG A 64 9.65 10.46 25.23
N TRP A 65 9.72 9.70 24.14
CA TRP A 65 10.55 10.00 22.96
C TRP A 65 9.76 10.44 21.72
N LYS A 66 8.47 10.75 21.87
CA LYS A 66 7.60 11.18 20.77
C LYS A 66 8.14 12.42 20.05
N ASP A 67 8.49 13.45 20.82
CA ASP A 67 8.87 14.76 20.29
C ASP A 67 10.40 14.96 20.26
N LYS A 68 11.16 14.11 20.97
CA LYS A 68 12.62 14.15 20.99
C LYS A 68 13.19 12.74 21.22
N PRO A 69 14.18 12.29 20.42
CA PRO A 69 14.84 11.02 20.68
C PRO A 69 15.56 11.01 22.05
N PRO A 70 15.83 9.82 22.62
CA PRO A 70 16.65 9.70 23.82
C PRO A 70 18.05 10.30 23.61
N GLU A 71 18.64 10.81 24.70
CA GLU A 71 20.04 11.24 24.69
C GLU A 71 20.97 10.05 24.38
N PRO A 72 22.15 10.27 23.77
CA PRO A 72 23.03 9.20 23.30
C PRO A 72 23.38 8.16 24.37
N GLU A 73 23.62 8.57 25.62
CA GLU A 73 23.89 7.64 26.73
C GLU A 73 22.66 6.77 27.07
N ALA A 74 21.48 7.37 27.11
CA ALA A 74 20.23 6.65 27.36
C ALA A 74 19.93 5.66 26.22
N ALA A 75 20.16 6.06 24.97
CA ALA A 75 20.01 5.21 23.81
C ALA A 75 20.96 4.00 23.86
N ARG A 76 22.23 4.21 24.23
CA ARG A 76 23.21 3.13 24.40
C ARG A 76 22.78 2.16 25.50
N LYS A 77 22.32 2.67 26.64
CA LYS A 77 21.84 1.84 27.74
C LYS A 77 20.62 1.02 27.36
N ILE A 78 19.65 1.62 26.67
CA ILE A 78 18.49 0.89 26.14
C ILE A 78 18.95 -0.21 25.18
N GLY A 79 19.90 0.08 24.30
CA GLY A 79 20.48 -0.90 23.39
C GLY A 79 21.12 -2.08 24.13
N SER A 80 21.96 -1.82 25.14
CA SER A 80 22.62 -2.87 25.92
C SER A 80 21.64 -3.68 26.75
N ASP A 81 20.63 -3.04 27.35
CA ASP A 81 19.65 -3.71 28.22
C ASP A 81 18.65 -4.54 27.39
N THR A 82 18.33 -4.11 26.16
CA THR A 82 17.35 -4.80 25.29
C THR A 82 17.99 -5.93 24.49
N TRP A 83 19.24 -5.77 24.07
CA TRP A 83 19.96 -6.70 23.20
C TRP A 83 21.21 -7.23 23.88
N ASN A 84 21.05 -7.75 25.09
CA ASN A 84 22.14 -8.39 25.79
C ASN A 84 22.45 -9.74 25.12
N GLU A 85 23.71 -9.97 24.75
CA GLU A 85 24.16 -11.18 24.04
C GLU A 85 23.85 -12.47 24.82
N THR A 86 23.73 -12.39 26.15
CA THR A 86 23.38 -13.54 27.00
C THR A 86 21.89 -13.87 27.00
N ASP A 87 21.04 -12.92 26.64
CA ASP A 87 19.57 -13.08 26.64
C ASP A 87 19.05 -13.52 25.27
N ILE A 88 19.89 -13.46 24.23
CA ILE A 88 19.61 -13.97 22.90
C ILE A 88 20.01 -15.45 22.87
N ASP A 89 19.03 -16.34 22.92
CA ASP A 89 19.27 -17.78 22.73
C ASP A 89 19.69 -18.06 21.27
N THR A 90 21.01 -18.04 21.03
CA THR A 90 21.59 -18.38 19.73
C THR A 90 21.56 -19.89 19.44
N ASN A 91 21.30 -20.74 20.44
CA ASN A 91 21.17 -22.18 20.23
C ASN A 91 19.79 -22.54 19.62
N GLN A 92 18.79 -21.67 19.85
CA GLN A 92 17.46 -21.77 19.25
C GLN A 92 17.31 -20.89 18.00
N TYR A 93 18.41 -20.42 17.41
CA TYR A 93 18.37 -19.87 16.06
C TYR A 93 18.04 -21.01 15.09
N HIS A 94 16.78 -21.08 14.68
CA HIS A 94 16.34 -21.95 13.59
C HIS A 94 16.96 -21.46 12.28
N ALA A 95 18.20 -21.85 12.02
CA ALA A 95 18.86 -21.69 10.72
C ALA A 95 18.21 -22.58 9.64
N GLY A 96 17.35 -23.52 10.04
CA GLY A 96 16.55 -24.34 9.15
C GLY A 96 15.38 -23.57 8.56
N ARG A 97 15.13 -23.80 7.26
CA ARG A 97 13.86 -23.46 6.60
C ARG A 97 12.70 -23.76 7.56
N THR A 98 11.80 -22.81 7.76
CA THR A 98 10.54 -23.08 8.46
C THR A 98 9.76 -24.12 7.67
N ILE A 99 9.76 -25.36 8.14
CA ILE A 99 8.96 -26.45 7.59
C ILE A 99 7.51 -26.18 8.01
N PRO A 100 6.57 -25.99 7.07
CA PRO A 100 5.18 -25.80 7.40
C PRO A 100 4.63 -27.01 8.17
N SER A 101 3.87 -26.76 9.23
CA SER A 101 3.20 -27.83 9.99
C SER A 101 2.11 -28.57 9.20
N LYS A 102 1.76 -28.07 8.01
CA LYS A 102 0.80 -28.65 7.08
C LYS A 102 1.32 -28.54 5.67
N ASN A 103 1.05 -29.55 4.85
CA ASN A 103 1.36 -29.51 3.43
C ASN A 103 0.63 -28.33 2.76
N ILE A 104 1.37 -27.48 2.05
CA ILE A 104 0.82 -26.33 1.34
C ILE A 104 0.41 -26.81 -0.05
N ALA A 105 -0.89 -26.82 -0.34
CA ALA A 105 -1.36 -27.16 -1.68
C ALA A 105 -0.79 -26.18 -2.71
N PRO A 106 -0.26 -26.67 -3.86
CA PRO A 106 0.17 -25.79 -4.93
C PRO A 106 -1.04 -24.97 -5.41
N VAL A 107 -0.87 -23.65 -5.42
CA VAL A 107 -1.89 -22.74 -5.93
C VAL A 107 -1.76 -22.70 -7.45
N ASP A 108 -2.87 -22.87 -8.16
CA ASP A 108 -2.91 -22.65 -9.59
C ASP A 108 -2.58 -21.18 -9.90
N ARG A 109 -1.58 -20.97 -10.75
CA ARG A 109 -1.12 -19.65 -11.21
C ARG A 109 -1.31 -19.48 -12.71
N SER A 110 -2.05 -20.39 -13.35
CA SER A 110 -2.34 -20.33 -14.79
C SER A 110 -3.10 -19.06 -15.18
N ASP A 111 -3.90 -18.52 -14.25
CA ASP A 111 -4.64 -17.25 -14.37
C ASP A 111 -3.77 -16.01 -14.23
N ARG A 112 -2.60 -16.14 -13.59
CA ARG A 112 -1.58 -15.10 -13.51
C ARG A 112 -0.80 -15.11 -14.80
N ALA A 113 -1.40 -14.55 -15.85
CA ALA A 113 -0.66 -14.15 -17.03
C ALA A 113 0.42 -13.15 -16.57
N GLY A 114 1.65 -13.64 -16.37
CA GLY A 114 2.80 -12.78 -16.25
C GLY A 114 2.94 -11.92 -17.51
N GLU A 115 3.89 -10.99 -17.51
CA GLU A 115 4.26 -10.29 -18.73
C GLU A 115 4.54 -11.30 -19.85
N ASP A 116 3.88 -11.14 -21.01
CA ASP A 116 4.11 -12.00 -22.17
C ASP A 116 5.51 -11.72 -22.72
N ILE A 117 6.46 -12.52 -22.25
CA ILE A 117 7.87 -12.41 -22.59
C ILE A 117 8.07 -12.52 -24.11
N GLU A 118 7.29 -13.34 -24.81
CA GLU A 118 7.43 -13.48 -26.26
C GLU A 118 6.99 -12.20 -26.97
N MET A 119 5.82 -11.67 -26.62
CA MET A 119 5.30 -10.41 -27.17
C MET A 119 6.22 -9.23 -26.87
N VAL A 120 6.74 -9.12 -25.64
CA VAL A 120 7.64 -8.05 -25.23
C VAL A 120 8.99 -8.16 -25.94
N THR A 121 9.49 -9.37 -26.16
CA THR A 121 10.72 -9.59 -26.92
C THR A 121 10.53 -9.11 -28.37
N ARG A 122 9.42 -9.51 -29.03
CA ARG A 122 9.10 -9.07 -30.40
C ARG A 122 8.95 -7.54 -30.49
N ALA A 123 8.22 -6.94 -29.55
CA ALA A 123 8.02 -5.48 -29.51
C ALA A 123 9.36 -4.72 -29.37
N ASN A 124 10.26 -5.20 -28.51
CA ASN A 124 11.59 -4.61 -28.33
C ASN A 124 12.48 -4.76 -29.57
N ILE A 125 12.45 -5.91 -30.25
CA ILE A 125 13.22 -6.15 -31.47
C ILE A 125 12.73 -5.23 -32.59
N LYS A 126 11.42 -5.13 -32.76
CA LYS A 126 10.78 -4.24 -33.73
C LYS A 126 11.11 -2.77 -33.46
N ALA A 127 11.10 -2.34 -32.20
CA ALA A 127 11.46 -0.99 -31.82
C ALA A 127 12.94 -0.64 -32.09
N LYS A 128 13.85 -1.61 -31.88
CA LYS A 128 15.28 -1.43 -32.13
C LYS A 128 15.66 -1.48 -33.62
N ASN A 129 14.85 -2.13 -34.45
CA ASN A 129 15.14 -2.41 -35.85
C ASN A 129 14.02 -1.86 -36.76
N ALA A 130 13.57 -0.63 -36.52
CA ALA A 130 12.44 -0.03 -37.23
C ALA A 130 12.65 0.09 -38.75
N ASP A 131 13.92 0.19 -39.19
CA ASP A 131 14.31 0.40 -40.59
C ASP A 131 14.68 -0.90 -41.33
N VAL A 132 14.45 -2.07 -40.72
CA VAL A 132 14.83 -3.38 -41.27
C VAL A 132 13.63 -4.05 -41.94
N ASP A 133 13.88 -4.75 -43.06
CA ASP A 133 12.86 -5.50 -43.78
C ASP A 133 12.17 -6.56 -42.90
N GLU A 134 10.86 -6.76 -43.14
CA GLU A 134 10.01 -7.62 -42.32
C GLU A 134 10.49 -9.09 -42.26
N ASP A 135 11.08 -9.59 -43.35
CA ASP A 135 11.62 -10.95 -43.41
C ASP A 135 12.87 -11.12 -42.54
N ILE A 136 13.73 -10.10 -42.49
CA ILE A 136 14.92 -10.08 -41.63
C ILE A 136 14.50 -9.91 -40.17
N LEU A 137 13.49 -9.08 -39.89
CA LEU A 137 12.91 -8.93 -38.56
C LEU A 137 12.37 -10.25 -38.01
N LYS A 138 11.63 -11.03 -38.82
CA LYS A 138 11.13 -12.35 -38.41
C LYS A 138 12.25 -13.32 -38.05
N ILE A 139 13.36 -13.29 -38.79
CA ILE A 139 14.53 -14.14 -38.49
C ILE A 139 15.15 -13.74 -37.15
N LEU A 140 15.35 -12.43 -36.94
CA LEU A 140 15.91 -11.90 -35.68
C LEU A 140 15.01 -12.20 -34.47
N GLU A 141 13.70 -12.03 -34.62
CA GLU A 141 12.71 -12.36 -33.59
C GLU A 141 12.78 -13.84 -33.20
N ASN A 142 12.79 -14.74 -34.19
CA ASN A 142 12.82 -16.18 -33.93
C ASN A 142 14.13 -16.63 -33.28
N GLU A 143 15.27 -16.09 -33.72
CA GLU A 143 16.58 -16.41 -33.16
C GLU A 143 16.69 -15.95 -31.70
N GLU A 144 16.28 -14.71 -31.39
CA GLU A 144 16.34 -14.20 -30.02
C GLU A 144 15.38 -14.95 -29.09
N LEU A 145 14.17 -15.30 -29.57
CA LEU A 145 13.24 -16.13 -28.81
C LEU A 145 13.80 -17.54 -28.56
N HIS A 146 14.43 -18.14 -29.56
CA HIS A 146 15.07 -19.45 -29.43
C HIS A 146 16.19 -19.43 -28.39
N GLN A 147 17.06 -18.42 -28.43
CA GLN A 147 18.15 -18.27 -27.45
C GLN A 147 17.61 -18.06 -26.02
N ARG A 148 16.53 -17.29 -25.86
CA ARG A 148 15.90 -17.09 -24.54
C ARG A 148 15.28 -18.39 -24.01
N LYS A 149 14.62 -19.19 -24.86
CA LYS A 149 14.10 -20.51 -24.49
C LYS A 149 15.22 -21.45 -24.07
N ALA A 150 16.28 -21.56 -24.87
CA ALA A 150 17.44 -22.38 -24.55
C ALA A 150 18.09 -21.97 -23.22
N LYS A 151 18.24 -20.67 -22.95
CA LYS A 151 18.73 -20.17 -21.65
C LYS A 151 17.80 -20.58 -20.51
N LYS A 152 16.49 -20.44 -20.68
CA LYS A 152 15.50 -20.83 -19.68
C LYS A 152 15.60 -22.32 -19.34
N ASP A 153 15.73 -23.18 -20.36
CA ASP A 153 15.83 -24.63 -20.16
C ASP A 153 17.11 -25.00 -19.39
N VAL A 154 18.24 -24.35 -19.70
CA VAL A 154 19.50 -24.51 -18.93
C VAL A 154 19.32 -24.06 -17.48
N TRP A 155 18.71 -22.89 -17.25
CA TRP A 155 18.40 -22.41 -15.91
C TRP A 155 17.49 -23.36 -15.15
N GLN A 156 16.48 -23.92 -15.81
CA GLN A 156 15.57 -24.87 -15.19
C GLN A 156 16.27 -26.17 -14.81
N SER A 157 17.18 -26.67 -15.65
CA SER A 157 18.03 -27.82 -15.33
C SER A 157 18.92 -27.53 -14.12
N THR A 158 19.67 -26.43 -14.14
CA THR A 158 20.58 -26.08 -13.02
C THR A 158 19.85 -25.88 -11.69
N VAL A 159 18.66 -25.27 -11.71
CA VAL A 159 17.81 -25.15 -10.51
C VAL A 159 17.33 -26.52 -10.04
N SER A 160 16.97 -27.43 -10.96
CA SER A 160 16.59 -28.80 -10.62
C SER A 160 17.75 -29.56 -9.96
N ASP A 161 18.96 -29.44 -10.51
CA ASP A 161 20.14 -30.10 -9.96
C ASP A 161 20.47 -29.59 -8.54
N VAL A 162 20.33 -28.28 -8.30
CA VAL A 162 20.51 -27.70 -6.96
C VAL A 162 19.42 -28.14 -6.00
N LEU A 163 18.17 -28.28 -6.46
CA LEU A 163 17.08 -28.79 -5.62
C LEU A 163 17.32 -30.25 -5.23
N ASP A 164 17.77 -31.08 -6.16
CA ASP A 164 18.12 -32.49 -5.91
C ASP A 164 19.23 -32.59 -4.85
N MET A 165 20.27 -31.76 -4.96
CA MET A 165 21.35 -31.69 -3.96
C MET A 165 20.87 -31.26 -2.57
N LEU A 166 19.84 -30.40 -2.49
CA LEU A 166 19.29 -29.94 -1.22
C LEU A 166 18.31 -30.93 -0.61
N ASP A 167 17.66 -31.76 -1.43
CA ASP A 167 16.73 -32.79 -0.97
C ASP A 167 17.46 -34.06 -0.50
N ASP A 168 18.71 -34.30 -0.94
CA ASP A 168 19.57 -35.41 -0.49
C ASP A 168 20.16 -35.22 0.94
N ASP A 169 20.07 -34.01 1.52
CA ASP A 169 20.57 -33.67 2.87
C ASP A 169 19.52 -33.86 4.01
N ASN A 170 18.49 -34.70 3.79
CA ASN A 170 17.38 -34.92 4.75
C ASN A 170 17.08 -36.40 5.04
#